data_AF-A0A1I0P1K9-F1
#
_entry.id   AF-A0A1I0P1K9-F1
#
_cell.length_a   1.000
_cell.length_b   1.000
_cell.length_c   1.000
_cell.angle_alpha   90.00
_cell.angle_beta   90.00
_cell.angle_gamma   90.00
#
_symmetry.space_group_name_H-M   'P 1'
#
loop_
_entity.id
_entity.type
_entity.pdbx_description
1 polymer ?
#
loop_
_entity_poly.entity_id
_entity_poly.type
_entity_poly.pdbx_seq_one_letter_code
_entity_poly.pdbx_strand_id
1 'polypeptide(L)'
;MKKILFIIMSVCALFTACKIDEPDKDLKRIVFDPGDLKFISNSLNPKKETMSALYGNQEALQSLATENNQPKANSEFKLVTWKYHENPQYIGGTITGELLSVETIHSDKNGTISYQLKDQVRTENNPSNKEERIKYFMSYKPVVRP
;
A
#
# COMPACT_ATOMS: atom_id res chain seq x y z
N MET A 1 33.70 6.75 54.81
CA MET A 1 32.94 7.78 54.07
C MET A 1 33.22 7.76 52.56
N LYS A 2 34.48 7.85 52.10
CA LYS A 2 34.84 7.81 50.66
C LYS A 2 34.31 6.58 49.89
N LYS A 3 34.40 5.38 50.48
CA LYS A 3 33.91 4.12 49.86
C LYS A 3 32.37 4.10 49.69
N ILE A 4 31.64 4.69 50.63
CA ILE A 4 30.17 4.78 50.58
C ILE A 4 29.75 5.76 49.48
N LEU A 5 30.48 6.88 49.33
CA LEU A 5 30.26 7.85 48.25
C LEU A 5 30.44 7.21 46.86
N PHE A 6 31.46 6.37 46.68
CA PHE A 6 31.70 5.66 45.42
C PHE A 6 30.60 4.65 45.08
N ILE A 7 30.05 3.95 46.08
CA ILE A 7 28.95 3.00 45.88
C ILE A 7 27.67 3.75 45.48
N ILE A 8 27.36 4.87 46.15
CA ILE A 8 26.17 5.69 45.82
C ILE A 8 26.29 6.26 44.40
N MET A 9 27.46 6.74 44.01
CA MET A 9 27.70 7.29 42.67
C MET A 9 27.60 6.22 41.57
N SER A 10 28.06 4.99 41.83
CA SER A 10 27.91 3.87 40.90
C SER A 10 26.46 3.40 40.76
N VAL A 11 25.67 3.45 41.83
CA VAL A 11 24.26 3.07 41.82
C VAL A 11 23.40 4.11 41.09
N CYS A 12 23.67 5.41 41.28
CA CYS A 12 22.98 6.47 40.53
C CYS A 12 23.21 6.40 39.01
N ALA A 13 24.39 5.94 38.58
CA ALA A 13 24.71 5.75 37.16
C ALA A 13 23.92 4.59 36.51
N LEU A 14 23.41 3.62 37.29
CA LEU A 14 22.55 2.54 36.78
C LEU A 14 21.11 3.01 36.54
N PHE A 15 20.65 4.05 37.23
CA PHE A 15 19.29 4.60 37.07
C PHE A 15 19.18 5.64 35.94
N THR A 16 20.30 6.03 35.32
CA THR A 16 20.32 6.85 34.10
C THR A 16 20.32 6.02 32.82
N ALA A 17 20.11 4.69 32.91
CA ALA A 17 19.89 3.86 31.73
C ALA A 17 18.77 4.50 30.90
N CYS A 18 19.13 4.95 29.70
CA CYS A 18 18.28 5.76 28.84
C CYS A 18 16.88 5.16 28.74
N LYS A 19 15.86 6.01 28.91
CA LYS A 19 14.57 5.72 28.30
C LYS A 19 14.84 5.58 26.81
N ILE A 20 14.71 4.37 26.30
CA ILE A 20 14.68 4.14 24.86
C ILE A 20 13.31 4.68 24.45
N ASP A 21 13.28 5.93 23.99
CA ASP A 21 12.14 6.38 23.22
C ASP A 21 12.06 5.45 22.01
N GLU A 22 10.94 4.76 21.85
CA GLU A 22 10.64 3.96 20.66
C GLU A 22 10.00 4.92 19.65
N PRO A 23 10.78 5.59 18.76
CA PRO A 23 10.23 6.57 17.83
C PRO A 23 9.15 5.98 16.91
N ASP A 24 9.14 4.65 16.79
CA ASP A 24 8.31 3.91 15.85
C ASP A 24 7.06 3.29 16.47
N LYS A 25 6.81 3.51 17.76
CA LYS A 25 5.70 2.87 18.48
C LYS A 25 4.33 3.12 17.85
N ASP A 26 4.19 4.26 17.17
CA ASP A 26 2.94 4.67 16.52
C ASP A 26 2.89 4.30 15.02
N LEU A 27 3.98 3.77 14.45
CA LEU A 27 4.01 3.31 13.07
C LEU A 27 3.21 2.02 12.92
N LYS A 28 2.11 2.09 12.18
CA LYS A 28 1.20 0.96 11.96
C LYS A 28 1.21 0.55 10.50
N ARG A 29 1.51 -0.73 10.28
CA ARG A 29 1.34 -1.36 8.98
C ARG A 29 -0.12 -1.71 8.73
N ILE A 30 -0.77 -1.00 7.82
CA ILE A 30 -2.12 -1.39 7.37
C ILE A 30 -1.98 -2.29 6.16
N VAL A 31 -2.66 -3.44 6.22
CA VAL A 31 -2.74 -4.40 5.11
C VAL A 31 -4.17 -4.41 4.61
N PHE A 32 -4.34 -4.37 3.30
CA PHE A 32 -5.63 -4.53 2.66
C PHE A 32 -5.90 -6.00 2.41
N ASP A 33 -7.11 -6.45 2.70
CA ASP A 33 -7.59 -7.78 2.33
C ASP A 33 -8.21 -7.75 0.92
N PRO A 34 -7.58 -8.36 -0.09
CA PRO A 34 -8.11 -8.38 -1.45
C PRO A 34 -9.22 -9.42 -1.67
N GLY A 35 -9.54 -10.25 -0.66
CA GLY A 35 -10.43 -11.40 -0.82
C GLY A 35 -9.85 -12.41 -1.82
N ASP A 36 -10.66 -12.82 -2.80
CA ASP A 36 -10.24 -13.79 -3.80
C ASP A 36 -9.29 -13.22 -4.88
N LEU A 37 -9.19 -11.89 -4.99
CA LEU A 37 -8.31 -11.23 -5.96
C LEU A 37 -6.85 -11.53 -5.67
N LYS A 38 -6.05 -11.68 -6.74
CA LYS A 38 -4.63 -11.99 -6.65
C LYS A 38 -3.80 -10.75 -6.89
N PHE A 39 -2.65 -10.67 -6.24
CA PHE A 39 -1.67 -9.63 -6.50
C PHE A 39 -1.18 -9.74 -7.96
N ILE A 40 -1.20 -8.62 -8.68
CA ILE A 40 -0.76 -8.53 -10.07
C ILE A 40 0.53 -7.73 -10.16
N SER A 41 0.57 -6.55 -9.55
CA SER A 41 1.70 -5.61 -9.67
C SER A 41 1.71 -4.58 -8.55
N ASN A 42 2.80 -3.83 -8.42
CA ASN A 42 2.90 -2.72 -7.49
C ASN A 42 3.52 -1.50 -8.17
N SER A 43 3.42 -0.35 -7.50
CA SER A 43 4.14 0.84 -7.86
C SER A 43 4.52 1.64 -6.62
N LEU A 44 5.58 2.42 -6.74
CA LEU A 44 6.07 3.33 -5.71
C LEU A 44 6.17 4.74 -6.29
N ASN A 45 5.68 5.73 -5.56
CA ASN A 45 5.83 7.13 -5.89
C ASN A 45 6.55 7.85 -4.76
N PRO A 46 7.89 7.98 -4.83
CA PRO A 46 8.67 8.61 -3.78
C PRO A 46 8.32 10.08 -3.55
N LYS A 47 7.96 10.81 -4.60
CA LYS A 47 7.60 12.23 -4.51
C LYS A 47 6.34 12.46 -3.67
N LYS A 48 5.39 11.51 -3.71
CA LYS A 48 4.15 11.57 -2.92
C LYS A 48 4.23 10.72 -1.65
N GLU A 49 5.29 9.95 -1.49
CA GLU A 49 5.48 8.90 -0.49
C GLU A 49 4.30 7.93 -0.45
N THR A 50 3.84 7.51 -1.62
CA THR A 50 2.76 6.54 -1.75
C THR A 50 3.24 5.26 -2.40
N MET A 51 2.68 4.14 -1.95
CA MET A 51 2.83 2.85 -2.62
C MET A 51 1.45 2.34 -3.01
N SER A 52 1.39 1.65 -4.15
CA SER A 52 0.16 1.03 -4.61
C SER A 52 0.36 -0.43 -4.96
N ALA A 53 -0.67 -1.24 -4.75
CA ALA A 53 -0.73 -2.62 -5.20
C ALA A 53 -1.98 -2.81 -6.06
N LEU A 54 -1.78 -3.37 -7.25
CA LEU A 54 -2.84 -3.77 -8.15
C LEU A 54 -3.18 -5.24 -7.89
N TYR A 55 -4.43 -5.49 -7.54
CA TYR A 55 -5.02 -6.80 -7.43
C TYR A 55 -6.03 -7.02 -8.55
N GLY A 56 -6.26 -8.27 -8.91
CA GLY A 56 -7.35 -8.61 -9.82
C GLY A 56 -7.61 -10.11 -9.93
N ASN A 57 -8.68 -10.45 -10.65
CA ASN A 57 -9.00 -11.82 -11.01
C ASN A 57 -8.22 -12.29 -12.26
N GLN A 58 -8.50 -13.51 -12.73
CA GLN A 58 -7.80 -14.08 -13.89
C GLN A 58 -8.03 -13.25 -15.17
N GLU A 59 -9.25 -12.77 -15.39
CA GLU A 59 -9.56 -11.94 -16.57
C GLU A 59 -8.87 -10.58 -16.52
N ALA A 60 -8.76 -9.98 -15.33
CA ALA A 60 -7.99 -8.78 -15.11
C ALA A 60 -6.51 -8.97 -15.47
N LEU A 61 -5.89 -10.07 -15.00
CA LEU A 61 -4.52 -10.42 -15.35
C LEU A 61 -4.34 -10.60 -16.87
N GLN A 62 -5.25 -11.31 -17.53
CA GLN A 62 -5.19 -11.50 -18.97
C GLN A 62 -5.38 -10.21 -19.77
N SER A 63 -6.19 -9.26 -19.26
CA SER A 63 -6.40 -7.97 -19.91
C SER A 63 -5.08 -7.20 -20.05
N LEU A 64 -4.24 -7.26 -19.02
CA LEU A 64 -2.92 -6.60 -18.99
C LEU A 64 -1.86 -7.29 -19.86
N ALA A 65 -2.12 -8.54 -20.26
CA ALA A 65 -1.22 -9.29 -21.15
C ALA A 65 -1.50 -9.03 -22.64
N THR A 66 -2.64 -8.41 -22.97
CA THR A 66 -3.07 -8.17 -24.36
C THR A 66 -2.89 -6.71 -24.77
N GLU A 67 -2.54 -6.46 -26.04
CA GLU A 67 -2.24 -5.12 -26.57
C GLU A 67 -3.47 -4.19 -26.68
N ASN A 68 -4.69 -4.70 -26.47
CA ASN A 68 -5.92 -3.95 -26.62
C ASN A 68 -6.12 -2.85 -25.56
N ASN A 69 -5.32 -2.83 -24.48
CA ASN A 69 -5.36 -1.82 -23.42
C ASN A 69 -6.79 -1.56 -22.88
N GLN A 70 -7.60 -2.61 -22.79
CA GLN A 70 -8.97 -2.55 -22.29
C GLN A 70 -9.24 -3.73 -21.35
N PRO A 71 -10.02 -3.52 -20.28
CA PRO A 71 -10.52 -4.60 -19.43
C PRO A 71 -11.33 -5.62 -20.23
N LYS A 72 -11.01 -6.92 -20.10
CA LYS A 72 -11.84 -8.02 -20.61
C LYS A 72 -13.16 -8.09 -19.84
N ALA A 73 -14.19 -8.67 -20.46
CA ALA A 73 -15.44 -8.97 -19.79
C ALA A 73 -15.21 -9.81 -18.52
N ASN A 74 -15.99 -9.56 -17.47
CA ASN A 74 -15.86 -10.15 -16.14
C ASN A 74 -14.53 -9.85 -15.41
N SER A 75 -13.75 -8.88 -15.87
CA SER A 75 -12.55 -8.46 -15.12
C SER A 75 -12.92 -7.64 -13.89
N GLU A 76 -12.18 -7.88 -12.81
CA GLU A 76 -12.22 -7.05 -11.61
C GLU A 76 -10.78 -6.67 -11.23
N PHE A 77 -10.54 -5.38 -11.11
CA PHE A 77 -9.29 -4.80 -10.64
C PHE A 77 -9.53 -4.01 -9.37
N LYS A 78 -8.58 -4.07 -8.43
CA LYS A 78 -8.47 -3.14 -7.30
C LYS A 78 -7.07 -2.57 -7.23
N LEU A 79 -6.95 -1.26 -7.41
CA LEU A 79 -5.71 -0.53 -7.12
C LEU A 79 -5.83 0.09 -5.73
N VAL A 80 -5.02 -0.41 -4.83
CA VAL A 80 -5.00 0.00 -3.43
C VAL A 80 -3.78 0.87 -3.21
N THR A 81 -3.97 2.06 -2.64
CA THR A 81 -2.89 3.04 -2.43
C THR A 81 -2.77 3.39 -0.96
N TRP A 82 -1.55 3.33 -0.45
CA TRP A 82 -1.20 3.73 0.90
C TRP A 82 -0.22 4.89 0.89
N LYS A 83 -0.24 5.71 1.94
CA LYS A 83 0.93 6.46 2.37
C LYS A 83 1.91 5.43 2.96
N TYR A 84 3.13 5.37 2.44
CA TYR A 84 4.15 4.52 3.04
C TYR A 84 4.98 5.30 4.05
N HIS A 85 5.67 4.57 4.91
CA HIS A 85 6.75 5.10 5.73
C HIS A 85 7.95 4.13 5.72
N GLU A 86 9.08 4.60 6.23
CA GLU A 86 10.27 3.77 6.37
C GLU A 86 10.03 2.60 7.31
N ASN A 87 10.69 1.48 7.06
CA ASN A 87 10.66 0.31 7.92
C ASN A 87 11.71 0.47 9.02
N PRO A 88 11.31 0.65 10.29
CA PRO A 88 12.27 0.86 11.37
C PRO A 88 13.18 -0.33 11.63
N GLN A 89 12.71 -1.53 11.27
CA GLN A 89 13.44 -2.77 11.46
C GLN A 89 14.44 -3.04 10.33
N TYR A 90 14.33 -2.34 9.20
CA TYR A 90 15.13 -2.59 8.00
C TYR A 90 15.49 -1.28 7.28
N ILE A 91 16.73 -0.81 7.48
CA ILE A 91 17.26 0.39 6.82
C ILE A 91 17.10 0.26 5.30
N GLY A 92 16.53 1.30 4.68
CA GLY A 92 16.23 1.35 3.24
C GLY A 92 14.95 0.62 2.84
N GLY A 93 14.29 -0.08 3.77
CA GLY A 93 12.97 -0.68 3.56
C GLY A 93 11.85 0.34 3.77
N THR A 94 10.73 0.13 3.10
CA THR A 94 9.48 0.87 3.32
C THR A 94 8.33 -0.10 3.53
N ILE A 95 7.34 0.29 4.32
CA ILE A 95 6.12 -0.50 4.56
C ILE A 95 4.87 0.32 4.31
N THR A 96 3.75 -0.36 4.05
CA THR A 96 2.44 0.28 3.98
C THR A 96 2.14 0.96 5.31
N GLY A 97 1.63 2.19 5.26
CA GLY A 97 1.11 2.94 6.40
C GLY A 97 -0.38 3.17 6.24
N GLU A 98 -0.80 4.43 6.26
CA GLU A 98 -2.20 4.84 6.10
C GLU A 98 -2.80 4.41 4.75
N LEU A 99 -3.97 3.78 4.76
CA LEU A 99 -4.72 3.48 3.54
C LEU A 99 -5.39 4.76 3.02
N LEU A 100 -5.03 5.18 1.80
CA LEU A 100 -5.52 6.43 1.20
C LEU A 100 -6.72 6.18 0.28
N SER A 101 -6.62 5.17 -0.59
CA SER A 101 -7.69 4.87 -1.54
C SER A 101 -7.72 3.42 -1.99
N VAL A 102 -8.92 2.99 -2.39
CA VAL A 102 -9.19 1.76 -3.13
C VAL A 102 -9.98 2.16 -4.37
N GLU A 103 -9.32 2.05 -5.52
CA GLU A 103 -9.93 2.24 -6.83
C GLU A 103 -10.32 0.88 -7.40
N THR A 104 -11.55 0.74 -7.88
CA THR A 104 -12.07 -0.51 -8.44
C THR A 104 -12.50 -0.28 -9.89
N ILE A 105 -12.03 -1.13 -10.79
CA ILE A 105 -12.57 -1.27 -12.15
C ILE A 105 -13.26 -2.61 -12.24
N HIS A 106 -14.51 -2.61 -12.69
CA HIS A 106 -15.25 -3.82 -12.98
C HIS A 106 -15.75 -3.78 -14.41
N SER A 107 -15.55 -4.85 -15.16
CA SER A 107 -16.18 -5.06 -16.46
C SER A 107 -17.19 -6.18 -16.33
N ASP A 108 -18.44 -5.92 -16.71
CA ASP A 108 -19.47 -6.94 -16.66
C ASP A 108 -19.33 -7.96 -17.81
N LYS A 109 -20.25 -8.93 -17.85
CA LYS A 109 -20.31 -9.96 -18.91
C LYS A 109 -20.49 -9.40 -20.32
N ASN A 110 -21.05 -8.19 -20.46
CA ASN A 110 -21.28 -7.51 -21.74
C ASN A 110 -20.10 -6.59 -22.11
N GLY A 111 -19.06 -6.52 -21.29
CA GLY A 111 -17.93 -5.60 -21.47
C GLY A 111 -18.21 -4.18 -21.00
N THR A 112 -19.32 -3.92 -20.31
CA THR A 112 -19.61 -2.59 -19.75
C THR A 112 -18.71 -2.35 -18.56
N ILE A 113 -17.87 -1.32 -18.66
CA ILE A 113 -16.90 -0.97 -17.62
C ILE A 113 -17.52 0.01 -16.64
N SER A 114 -17.40 -0.25 -15.34
CA SER A 114 -17.65 0.69 -14.25
C SER A 114 -16.36 0.99 -13.50
N TYR A 115 -16.31 2.18 -12.92
CA TYR A 115 -15.19 2.63 -12.10
C TYR A 115 -15.73 3.19 -10.77
N GLN A 116 -15.07 2.83 -9.68
CA GLN A 116 -15.40 3.32 -8.34
C GLN A 116 -14.13 3.74 -7.62
N LEU A 117 -14.15 4.93 -7.03
CA LEU A 117 -13.12 5.41 -6.11
C LEU A 117 -13.70 5.39 -4.70
N LYS A 118 -13.04 4.70 -3.79
CA LYS A 118 -13.28 4.81 -2.34
C LYS A 118 -12.04 5.36 -1.68
N ASP A 119 -12.15 6.55 -1.08
CA ASP A 119 -11.13 7.10 -0.19
C ASP A 119 -11.68 7.15 1.25
N GLN A 120 -10.94 7.75 2.18
CA GLN A 120 -11.36 7.81 3.59
C GLN A 120 -12.63 8.64 3.84
N VAL A 121 -12.93 9.60 2.96
CA VAL A 121 -13.96 10.62 3.17
C VAL A 121 -15.17 10.36 2.27
N ARG A 122 -14.96 9.81 1.07
CA ARG A 122 -15.98 9.68 0.04
C ARG A 122 -15.88 8.37 -0.73
N THR A 123 -17.03 7.97 -1.25
CA THR A 123 -17.15 6.97 -2.31
C THR A 123 -17.75 7.65 -3.53
N GLU A 124 -17.05 7.59 -4.65
CA GLU A 124 -17.45 8.21 -5.91
C GLU A 124 -17.56 7.13 -6.98
N ASN A 125 -18.73 7.06 -7.62
CA ASN A 125 -19.02 6.10 -8.68
C ASN A 125 -18.98 6.81 -10.03
N ASN A 126 -18.19 6.28 -10.96
CA ASN A 126 -17.99 6.80 -12.31
C ASN A 126 -17.70 8.32 -12.37
N PRO A 127 -16.65 8.83 -11.68
CA PRO A 127 -16.17 10.20 -11.88
C PRO A 127 -15.83 10.48 -13.35
N SER A 128 -15.81 11.76 -13.71
CA SER A 128 -15.54 12.23 -15.08
C SER A 128 -14.16 11.87 -15.64
N ASN A 129 -13.22 11.45 -14.78
CA ASN A 129 -11.88 11.01 -15.18
C ASN A 129 -11.75 9.50 -15.41
N LYS A 130 -12.87 8.78 -15.47
CA LYS A 130 -12.94 7.31 -15.62
C LYS A 130 -12.02 6.76 -16.71
N GLU A 131 -12.05 7.33 -17.92
CA GLU A 131 -11.29 6.83 -19.07
C GLU A 131 -9.77 6.94 -18.85
N GLU A 132 -9.33 8.04 -18.23
CA GLU A 132 -7.92 8.24 -17.86
C GLU A 132 -7.48 7.21 -16.80
N ARG A 133 -8.33 6.95 -15.80
CA ARG A 133 -8.06 5.95 -14.76
C ARG A 133 -8.02 4.53 -15.33
N ILE A 134 -8.94 4.18 -16.24
CA ILE A 134 -8.89 2.89 -16.95
C ILE A 134 -7.56 2.74 -17.69
N LYS A 135 -7.15 3.75 -18.46
CA LYS A 135 -5.86 3.73 -19.16
C LYS A 135 -4.68 3.57 -18.19
N TYR A 136 -4.73 4.23 -17.04
CA TYR A 136 -3.72 4.09 -16.00
C TYR A 136 -3.64 2.65 -15.46
N PHE A 137 -4.76 2.00 -15.16
CA PHE A 137 -4.79 0.59 -14.75
C PHE A 137 -4.20 -0.31 -15.83
N MET A 138 -4.54 -0.09 -17.11
CA MET A 138 -4.05 -0.89 -18.23
C MET A 138 -2.55 -0.69 -18.50
N SER A 139 -1.93 0.35 -17.95
CA SER A 139 -0.48 0.58 -18.07
C SER A 139 0.37 -0.29 -17.14
N TYR A 140 -0.25 -0.96 -16.15
CA TYR A 140 0.48 -1.83 -15.23
C TYR A 140 0.99 -3.08 -15.94
N LYS A 141 2.23 -3.46 -15.62
CA LYS A 141 2.81 -4.73 -16.07
C LYS A 141 2.72 -5.76 -14.94
N PRO A 142 2.10 -6.92 -15.17
CA PRO A 142 2.11 -8.00 -14.20
C PRO A 142 3.53 -8.41 -13.82
N VAL A 143 3.75 -8.72 -12.54
CA VAL A 143 5.06 -9.22 -12.08
C VAL A 143 5.30 -10.63 -12.61
N VAL A 144 6.54 -10.91 -13.02
CA VAL A 144 7.00 -12.25 -13.35
C VAL A 144 7.69 -12.80 -12.11
N ARG A 145 7.20 -13.93 -11.58
CA ARG A 145 7.85 -14.63 -10.46
C ARG A 145 8.86 -15.64 -11.02
N PRO A 146 10.07 -15.75 -10.43
CA PRO A 146 11.07 -16.76 -10.81
C PRO A 146 10.56 -18.19 -10.69
#